data_AF-A0A5J4W029-F1
#
_entry.id   AF-A0A5J4W029-F1
#
_cell.length_a   1.000
_cell.length_b   1.000
_cell.length_c   1.000
_cell.angle_alpha   90.00
_cell.angle_beta   90.00
_cell.angle_gamma   90.00
#
_symmetry.space_group_name_H-M   'P 1'
#
loop_
_entity.id
_entity.type
_entity.pdbx_description
1 polymer ?
#
loop_
_entity_poly.entity_id
_entity_poly.type
_entity_poly.pdbx_seq_one_letter_code
_entity_poly.pdbx_strand_id
1 'polypeptide(L)'
;MQPLNPQTIVFPVVGIPYRCNTNISQLVGVRLSSYNEDFPFQQDENMDEADQNHEEIEFDKSTGKYTLSTYVLRKFYGNLIGKGREIQREIEINSKTSITIPHKQSSSEIISIRGNSKASVIMGHNLISAKIDLAKQNLPFSHFFNIPLAFCESFVERMNGIIDHIFEKYGTSRGLDRSIVMDPQRMHLTLLCIKLFSSDDEI
;
A
#
# COMPACT_ATOMS: atom_id res chain seq x y z
N MET A 1 -12.17 8.59 25.87
CA MET A 1 -12.33 7.16 25.57
C MET A 1 -11.77 6.96 24.16
N GLN A 2 -10.55 6.42 24.05
CA GLN A 2 -9.97 6.05 22.75
C GLN A 2 -10.66 4.78 22.23
N PRO A 3 -10.92 4.65 20.92
CA PRO A 3 -11.43 3.40 20.38
C PRO A 3 -10.36 2.30 20.53
N LEU A 4 -10.83 1.13 20.94
CA LEU A 4 -10.03 -0.09 21.10
C LEU A 4 -9.47 -0.49 19.72
N ASN A 5 -8.16 -0.37 19.54
CA ASN A 5 -7.46 -0.80 18.34
C ASN A 5 -7.64 -2.33 18.17
N PRO A 6 -8.11 -2.85 17.02
CA PRO A 6 -8.22 -4.30 16.81
C PRO A 6 -6.86 -4.96 17.05
N GLN A 7 -6.85 -5.97 17.92
CA GLN A 7 -5.65 -6.66 18.36
C GLN A 7 -4.94 -7.32 17.16
N THR A 8 -3.85 -6.72 16.70
CA THR A 8 -2.86 -7.36 15.81
C THR A 8 -2.32 -8.59 16.54
N ILE A 9 -2.61 -9.79 16.02
CA ILE A 9 -1.96 -11.01 16.51
C ILE A 9 -0.70 -11.22 15.68
N VAL A 10 0.45 -11.07 16.34
CA VAL A 10 1.74 -11.48 15.83
C VAL A 10 1.91 -12.95 16.16
N PHE A 11 1.92 -13.83 15.15
CA PHE A 11 2.25 -15.23 15.34
C PHE A 11 3.76 -15.41 15.19
N PRO A 12 4.50 -15.76 16.25
CA PRO A 12 5.88 -16.18 16.10
C PRO A 12 5.92 -17.59 15.52
N VAL A 13 6.43 -17.74 14.31
CA VAL A 13 6.87 -19.06 13.80
C VAL A 13 8.39 -19.06 13.89
N VAL A 14 8.92 -19.73 14.91
CA VAL A 14 10.38 -19.91 15.15
C VAL A 14 11.16 -18.58 15.12
N GLY A 15 10.67 -17.57 15.84
CA GLY A 15 11.35 -16.28 15.99
C GLY A 15 11.18 -15.28 14.84
N ILE A 16 10.45 -15.64 13.78
CA ILE A 16 10.06 -14.72 12.72
C ILE A 16 8.64 -14.22 13.02
N PRO A 17 8.43 -12.89 13.19
CA PRO A 17 7.11 -12.35 13.47
C PRO A 17 6.28 -12.31 12.18
N TYR A 18 5.20 -13.09 12.14
CA TYR A 18 4.19 -13.00 11.09
C TYR A 18 3.01 -12.21 11.61
N ARG A 19 2.59 -11.17 10.88
CA ARG A 19 1.43 -10.35 11.25
C ARG A 19 0.20 -10.87 10.50
N CYS A 20 -0.81 -11.29 11.23
CA CYS A 20 -2.07 -11.75 10.68
C CYS A 20 -3.17 -10.76 11.06
N ASN A 21 -3.86 -10.21 10.07
CA ASN A 21 -5.05 -9.39 10.33
C ASN A 21 -6.19 -10.32 10.77
N THR A 22 -6.62 -10.19 12.01
CA THR A 22 -7.61 -11.08 12.66
C THR A 22 -9.04 -10.92 12.15
N ASN A 23 -9.30 -10.04 11.18
CA ASN A 23 -10.60 -9.97 10.51
C ASN A 23 -10.82 -11.10 9.45
N ILE A 24 -10.23 -12.27 9.66
CA ILE A 24 -10.52 -13.48 8.87
C ILE A 24 -12.00 -13.87 9.00
N SER A 25 -12.64 -13.51 10.12
CA SER A 25 -14.08 -13.71 10.34
C SER A 25 -14.97 -13.02 9.29
N GLN A 26 -14.48 -11.97 8.61
CA GLN A 26 -15.20 -11.28 7.53
C GLN A 26 -14.98 -11.91 6.15
N LEU A 27 -13.99 -12.78 6.00
CA LEU A 27 -13.73 -13.54 4.76
C LEU A 27 -14.54 -14.85 4.68
N VAL A 28 -15.20 -15.24 5.78
CA VAL A 28 -16.10 -16.41 5.81
C VAL A 28 -17.36 -16.09 5.00
N GLY A 29 -17.29 -16.33 3.69
CA GLY A 29 -18.39 -16.07 2.76
C GLY A 29 -17.95 -15.62 1.36
N VAL A 30 -16.68 -15.26 1.17
CA VAL A 30 -16.16 -14.91 -0.17
C VAL A 30 -15.97 -16.21 -0.96
N ARG A 31 -16.97 -16.54 -1.77
CA ARG A 31 -16.86 -17.59 -2.79
C ARG A 31 -15.89 -17.06 -3.85
N LEU A 32 -14.68 -17.61 -3.93
CA LEU A 32 -13.82 -17.40 -5.10
C LEU A 32 -14.58 -17.95 -6.31
N SER A 33 -15.19 -17.06 -7.10
CA SER A 33 -15.67 -17.44 -8.42
C SER A 33 -14.45 -17.82 -9.25
N SER A 34 -14.47 -18.99 -9.87
CA SER A 34 -13.46 -19.44 -10.82
C SER A 34 -13.19 -18.33 -11.84
N TYR A 35 -11.92 -17.96 -11.99
CA TYR A 35 -11.48 -17.06 -13.04
C TYR A 35 -11.95 -17.62 -14.40
N ASN A 36 -12.83 -16.89 -15.08
CA ASN A 36 -13.15 -17.13 -16.48
C ASN A 36 -12.24 -16.23 -17.31
N GLU A 37 -11.44 -16.81 -18.20
CA GLU A 37 -10.47 -16.08 -19.04
C GLU A 37 -11.09 -15.31 -20.23
N ASP A 38 -12.43 -15.31 -20.37
CA ASP A 38 -13.11 -14.75 -21.55
C ASP A 38 -13.94 -13.49 -21.24
N PHE A 39 -13.35 -12.48 -20.60
CA PHE A 39 -13.92 -11.13 -20.59
C PHE A 39 -13.16 -10.21 -21.55
N PRO A 40 -13.67 -9.97 -22.77
CA PRO A 40 -13.12 -8.94 -23.63
C PRO A 40 -13.32 -7.58 -22.94
N PHE A 41 -12.27 -6.76 -22.90
CA PHE A 41 -12.31 -5.37 -22.45
C PHE A 41 -13.33 -4.61 -23.29
N GLN A 42 -14.58 -4.57 -22.85
CA GLN A 42 -15.52 -3.56 -23.30
C GLN A 42 -15.01 -2.24 -22.71
N GLN A 43 -14.52 -1.36 -23.60
CA GLN A 43 -14.37 0.05 -23.29
C GLN A 43 -15.77 0.55 -22.93
N ASP A 44 -16.02 0.68 -21.63
CA ASP A 44 -17.19 1.39 -21.14
C ASP A 44 -16.96 2.87 -21.50
N GLU A 45 -17.62 3.33 -22.56
CA GLU A 45 -17.62 4.73 -23.00
C GLU A 45 -18.43 5.66 -22.06
N ASN A 46 -18.77 5.20 -20.85
CA ASN A 46 -19.39 6.01 -19.81
C ASN A 46 -18.40 6.22 -18.65
N MET A 47 -17.39 7.04 -18.90
CA MET A 47 -16.46 7.54 -17.88
C MET A 47 -17.04 8.79 -17.18
N ASP A 48 -18.27 8.69 -16.70
CA ASP A 48 -18.88 9.71 -15.85
C ASP A 48 -19.43 9.04 -14.58
N GLU A 49 -18.88 9.48 -13.45
CA GLU A 49 -19.42 9.34 -12.08
C GLU A 49 -19.22 8.03 -11.32
N ALA A 50 -17.96 7.61 -11.10
CA ALA A 50 -17.65 6.72 -9.98
C ALA A 50 -16.39 7.17 -9.23
N ASP A 51 -16.60 7.52 -7.96
CA ASP A 51 -15.60 7.81 -6.91
C ASP A 51 -15.00 9.22 -6.85
N GLN A 52 -15.88 10.22 -6.82
CA GLN A 52 -15.52 11.51 -6.23
C GLN A 52 -15.84 11.47 -4.73
N ASN A 53 -14.95 10.88 -3.93
CA ASN A 53 -14.76 11.34 -2.55
C ASN A 53 -14.34 12.82 -2.63
N HIS A 54 -15.30 13.72 -2.82
CA HIS A 54 -15.05 15.16 -2.84
C HIS A 54 -14.56 15.54 -1.46
N GLU A 55 -13.26 15.73 -1.34
CA GLU A 55 -12.73 16.74 -0.43
C GLU A 55 -13.55 18.03 -0.67
N GLU A 56 -14.30 18.47 0.34
CA GLU A 56 -15.25 19.57 0.18
C GLU A 56 -14.48 20.87 -0.11
N ILE A 57 -14.74 21.49 -1.28
CA ILE A 57 -14.13 22.78 -1.63
C ILE A 57 -14.85 23.88 -0.85
N GLU A 58 -14.17 24.43 0.15
CA GLU A 58 -14.65 25.55 0.94
C GLU A 58 -14.51 26.88 0.20
N PHE A 59 -15.49 27.78 0.36
CA PHE A 59 -15.41 29.15 -0.14
C PHE A 59 -15.28 30.14 1.02
N ASP A 60 -14.15 30.84 1.07
CA ASP A 60 -13.88 31.85 2.08
C ASP A 60 -14.49 33.19 1.62
N LYS A 61 -15.63 33.56 2.23
CA LYS A 61 -16.34 34.82 1.93
C LYS A 61 -15.51 36.08 2.21
N SER A 62 -14.52 36.00 3.10
CA SER A 62 -13.69 37.15 3.47
C SER A 62 -12.57 37.42 2.45
N THR A 63 -11.99 36.35 1.89
CA THR A 63 -10.92 36.46 0.89
C THR A 63 -11.41 36.31 -0.54
N GLY A 64 -12.65 35.85 -0.75
CA GLY A 64 -13.22 35.58 -2.06
C GLY A 64 -12.55 34.39 -2.78
N LYS A 65 -11.91 33.49 -2.03
CA LYS A 65 -11.11 32.39 -2.57
C LYS A 65 -11.70 31.03 -2.21
N TYR A 66 -11.48 30.07 -3.08
CA TYR A 66 -11.78 28.65 -2.85
C TYR A 66 -10.57 27.98 -2.19
N THR A 67 -10.82 27.10 -1.23
CA THR A 67 -9.79 26.31 -0.55
C THR A 67 -10.18 24.84 -0.56
N LEU A 68 -9.21 23.98 -0.85
CA LEU A 68 -9.31 22.54 -0.68
C LEU A 68 -8.24 22.07 0.29
N SER A 69 -8.63 21.20 1.21
CA SER A 69 -7.73 20.61 2.20
C SER A 69 -7.57 19.13 1.89
N THR A 70 -6.34 18.71 1.59
CA THR A 70 -6.03 17.32 1.21
C THR A 70 -5.02 16.71 2.16
N TYR A 71 -5.19 15.42 2.46
CA TYR A 71 -4.27 14.67 3.30
C TYR A 71 -3.09 14.14 2.48
N VAL A 72 -1.87 14.49 2.90
CA VAL A 72 -0.64 13.96 2.28
C VAL A 72 0.37 13.60 3.35
N LEU A 73 0.82 12.34 3.33
CA LEU A 73 1.87 11.84 4.21
C LEU A 73 3.14 12.70 4.10
N ARG A 74 3.71 13.10 5.24
CA ARG A 74 4.92 13.96 5.30
C ARG A 74 6.08 13.50 4.45
N LYS A 75 6.24 12.18 4.29
CA LYS A 75 7.35 11.62 3.52
C LYS A 75 7.34 12.10 2.07
N PHE A 76 6.18 12.45 1.53
CA PHE A 76 6.04 12.96 0.17
C PHE A 76 6.13 14.48 0.05
N TYR A 77 6.28 15.22 1.15
CA TYR A 77 6.44 16.69 1.07
C TYR A 77 7.69 17.08 0.28
N GLY A 78 8.76 16.27 0.37
CA GLY A 78 9.94 16.47 -0.46
C GLY A 78 9.64 16.40 -1.97
N ASN A 79 8.77 15.47 -2.38
CA ASN A 79 8.35 15.30 -3.78
C ASN A 79 7.47 16.44 -4.27
N LEU A 80 6.63 17.02 -3.41
CA LEU A 80 5.78 18.16 -3.75
C LEU A 80 6.55 19.49 -3.76
N ILE A 81 7.50 19.66 -2.83
CA ILE A 81 8.29 20.89 -2.73
C ILE A 81 9.34 20.93 -3.85
N GLY A 82 10.11 19.86 -4.03
CA GLY A 82 11.25 19.83 -4.96
C GLY A 82 12.45 20.64 -4.46
N LYS A 83 13.56 20.60 -5.21
CA LYS A 83 14.76 21.37 -4.84
C LYS A 83 14.47 22.85 -5.01
N GLY A 84 14.76 23.67 -3.99
CA GLY A 84 14.50 25.11 -4.06
C GLY A 84 13.02 25.51 -4.25
N ARG A 85 12.08 24.63 -3.90
CA ARG A 85 10.62 24.80 -4.12
C ARG A 85 10.20 24.84 -5.59
N GLU A 86 11.02 24.29 -6.50
CA GLU A 86 10.75 24.34 -7.95
C GLU A 86 9.44 23.65 -8.34
N ILE A 87 9.17 22.45 -7.80
CA ILE A 87 7.99 21.64 -8.14
C ILE A 87 6.75 22.30 -7.58
N GLN A 88 6.80 22.79 -6.33
CA GLN A 88 5.68 23.52 -5.75
C GLN A 88 5.32 24.75 -6.60
N ARG A 89 6.32 25.54 -7.02
CA ARG A 89 6.09 26.73 -7.87
C ARG A 89 5.51 26.35 -9.23
N GLU A 90 6.02 25.28 -9.84
CA GLU A 90 5.51 24.76 -11.11
C GLU A 90 4.02 24.43 -10.99
N ILE A 91 3.62 23.72 -9.92
CA ILE A 91 2.21 23.40 -9.66
C ILE A 91 1.41 24.70 -9.48
N GLU A 92 1.84 25.60 -8.58
CA GLU A 92 1.17 26.86 -8.30
C GLU A 92 0.95 27.73 -9.55
N ILE A 93 1.94 27.79 -10.45
CA ILE A 93 1.86 28.51 -11.72
C ILE A 93 0.85 27.84 -12.67
N ASN A 94 0.96 26.51 -12.84
CA ASN A 94 0.13 25.76 -13.79
C ASN A 94 -1.35 25.73 -13.37
N SER A 95 -1.64 25.61 -12.08
CA SER A 95 -3.01 25.62 -11.56
C SER A 95 -3.54 27.00 -11.17
N LYS A 96 -2.70 28.04 -11.14
CA LYS A 96 -3.05 29.38 -10.63
C LYS A 96 -3.56 29.32 -9.19
N THR A 97 -2.94 28.49 -8.36
CA THR A 97 -3.28 28.32 -6.94
C THR A 97 -2.07 28.62 -6.05
N SER A 98 -2.33 28.80 -4.76
CA SER A 98 -1.31 28.88 -3.71
C SER A 98 -1.39 27.60 -2.88
N ILE A 99 -0.27 26.93 -2.68
CA ILE A 99 -0.21 25.66 -1.94
C ILE A 99 0.51 25.89 -0.61
N THR A 100 -0.16 25.56 0.49
CA THR A 100 0.43 25.63 1.82
C THR A 100 0.68 24.23 2.33
N ILE A 101 1.96 23.85 2.38
CA ILE A 101 2.41 22.57 2.94
C ILE A 101 2.82 22.83 4.39
N PRO A 102 2.28 22.08 5.37
CA PRO A 102 2.60 22.31 6.78
C PRO A 102 4.08 22.00 7.05
N HIS A 103 4.63 22.65 8.09
CA HIS A 103 6.02 22.40 8.49
C HIS A 103 6.22 20.94 8.88
N LYS A 104 7.39 20.37 8.63
CA LYS A 104 7.68 18.96 8.94
C LYS A 104 7.46 18.59 10.40
N GLN A 105 7.58 19.56 11.31
CA GLN A 105 7.37 19.40 12.76
C GLN A 105 5.94 19.74 13.23
N SER A 106 5.06 20.19 12.33
CA SER A 106 3.63 20.42 12.64
C SER A 106 2.97 19.10 13.05
N SER A 107 1.87 19.08 13.80
CA SER A 107 1.10 17.85 14.01
C SER A 107 0.17 17.50 12.84
N SER A 108 -0.15 18.48 11.98
CA SER A 108 -1.05 18.30 10.84
C SER A 108 -0.33 17.81 9.59
N GLU A 109 -0.95 16.84 8.89
CA GLU A 109 -0.53 16.35 7.57
C GLU A 109 -1.42 16.87 6.42
N ILE A 110 -2.19 17.92 6.70
CA ILE A 110 -3.14 18.51 5.76
C ILE A 110 -2.45 19.62 4.97
N ILE A 111 -2.46 19.49 3.65
CA ILE A 111 -2.04 20.53 2.71
C ILE A 111 -3.28 21.34 2.31
N SER A 112 -3.15 22.66 2.24
CA SER A 112 -4.23 23.52 1.73
C SER A 112 -3.89 24.11 0.35
N ILE A 113 -4.87 24.04 -0.55
CA ILE A 113 -4.79 24.52 -1.93
C ILE A 113 -5.79 25.66 -2.07
N ARG A 114 -5.32 26.88 -2.27
CA ARG A 114 -6.18 28.07 -2.36
C ARG A 114 -6.15 28.68 -3.75
N GLY A 115 -7.30 28.97 -4.34
CA GLY A 115 -7.42 29.49 -5.71
C GLY A 115 -8.59 30.46 -5.89
N ASN A 116 -8.63 31.13 -7.04
CA ASN A 116 -9.69 32.10 -7.35
C ASN A 116 -10.95 31.44 -7.95
N SER A 117 -10.86 30.18 -8.38
CA SER A 117 -11.99 29.41 -8.91
C SER A 117 -11.95 27.95 -8.44
N LYS A 118 -13.11 27.28 -8.36
CA LYS A 118 -13.15 25.84 -8.06
C LYS A 118 -12.30 25.03 -9.03
N ALA A 119 -12.37 25.34 -10.32
CA ALA A 119 -11.57 24.67 -11.36
C ALA A 119 -10.05 24.79 -11.11
N SER A 120 -9.56 25.97 -10.70
CA SER A 120 -8.14 26.15 -10.35
C SER A 120 -7.70 25.26 -9.20
N VAL A 121 -8.54 25.16 -8.16
CA VAL A 121 -8.27 24.34 -6.97
C VAL A 121 -8.27 22.85 -7.31
N ILE A 122 -9.26 22.39 -8.08
CA ILE A 122 -9.33 21.00 -8.58
C ILE A 122 -8.11 20.65 -9.43
N MET A 123 -7.68 21.55 -10.31
CA MET A 123 -6.47 21.34 -11.10
C MET A 123 -5.22 21.23 -10.21
N GLY A 124 -5.09 22.10 -9.21
CA GLY A 124 -3.99 22.05 -8.24
C GLY A 124 -3.96 20.73 -7.46
N HIS A 125 -5.14 20.24 -7.04
CA HIS A 125 -5.29 18.94 -6.40
C HIS A 125 -4.83 17.81 -7.32
N ASN A 126 -5.31 17.76 -8.56
CA ASN A 126 -4.96 16.72 -9.51
C ASN A 126 -3.44 16.68 -9.80
N LEU A 127 -2.79 17.84 -9.90
CA LEU A 127 -1.33 17.93 -10.07
C LEU A 127 -0.57 17.41 -8.85
N ILE A 128 -1.04 17.72 -7.64
CA ILE A 128 -0.48 17.17 -6.40
C ILE A 128 -0.64 15.65 -6.39
N SER A 129 -1.85 15.14 -6.59
CA SER A 129 -2.14 13.70 -6.58
C SER A 129 -1.30 12.94 -7.59
N ALA A 130 -1.18 13.45 -8.82
CA ALA A 130 -0.31 12.86 -9.84
C ALA A 130 1.18 12.80 -9.42
N LYS A 131 1.70 13.87 -8.79
CA LYS A 131 3.09 13.86 -8.27
C LYS A 131 3.27 12.87 -7.12
N ILE A 132 2.27 12.75 -6.25
CA ILE A 132 2.29 11.76 -5.16
C ILE A 132 2.25 10.34 -5.70
N ASP A 133 1.39 10.05 -6.68
CA ASP A 133 1.26 8.71 -7.22
C ASP A 133 2.51 8.28 -7.99
N LEU A 134 3.14 9.20 -8.72
CA LEU A 134 4.46 8.96 -9.29
C LEU A 134 5.51 8.65 -8.21
N ALA A 135 5.49 9.39 -7.09
CA ALA A 135 6.39 9.11 -5.97
C ALA A 135 6.13 7.73 -5.35
N LYS A 136 4.86 7.32 -5.19
CA LYS A 136 4.47 5.98 -4.70
C LYS A 136 4.93 4.86 -5.63
N GLN A 137 4.84 5.06 -6.94
CA GLN A 137 5.27 4.07 -7.93
C GLN A 137 6.78 3.80 -7.85
N ASN A 138 7.58 4.84 -7.60
CA ASN A 138 9.03 4.73 -7.49
C ASN A 138 9.53 4.17 -6.15
N LEU A 139 8.66 3.99 -5.15
CA LEU A 139 9.06 3.36 -3.89
C LEU A 139 9.29 1.84 -4.09
N PRO A 140 10.31 1.27 -3.46
CA PRO A 140 10.47 -0.18 -3.42
C PRO A 140 9.35 -0.83 -2.60
N PHE A 141 9.10 -2.12 -2.82
CA PHE A 141 8.26 -2.92 -1.93
C PHE A 141 8.88 -2.96 -0.53
N SER A 142 8.05 -2.81 0.49
CA SER A 142 8.51 -2.82 1.89
C SER A 142 8.08 -4.09 2.63
N HIS A 143 7.00 -4.75 2.21
CA HIS A 143 6.42 -5.87 2.93
C HIS A 143 6.03 -7.02 1.98
N PHE A 144 6.08 -8.23 2.50
CA PHE A 144 5.60 -9.44 1.84
C PHE A 144 4.36 -9.97 2.56
N PHE A 145 3.34 -10.32 1.80
CA PHE A 145 2.18 -11.04 2.32
C PHE A 145 2.39 -12.53 2.09
N ASN A 146 2.64 -13.25 3.19
CA ASN A 146 3.05 -14.64 3.18
C ASN A 146 2.03 -15.52 3.92
N ILE A 147 1.75 -16.70 3.37
CA ILE A 147 0.98 -17.76 4.05
C ILE A 147 1.95 -18.87 4.46
N PRO A 148 2.15 -19.13 5.77
CA PRO A 148 2.93 -20.29 6.23
C PRO A 148 2.27 -21.58 5.71
N LEU A 149 3.04 -22.54 5.21
CA LEU A 149 2.50 -23.83 4.74
C LEU A 149 2.49 -24.90 5.85
N ALA A 150 3.19 -24.62 6.95
CA ALA A 150 3.34 -25.53 8.08
C ALA A 150 2.04 -25.80 8.87
N PHE A 151 0.96 -25.02 8.67
CA PHE A 151 -0.32 -25.31 9.31
C PHE A 151 -0.95 -26.63 8.83
N CYS A 152 -0.50 -27.16 7.70
CA CYS A 152 -0.97 -28.43 7.15
C CYS A 152 0.06 -29.53 7.45
N GLU A 153 -0.19 -30.34 8.48
CA GLU A 153 0.71 -31.44 8.88
C GLU A 153 0.97 -32.40 7.71
N SER A 154 -0.06 -32.76 6.94
CA SER A 154 0.10 -33.64 5.79
C SER A 154 1.02 -33.07 4.71
N PHE A 155 1.12 -31.74 4.57
CA PHE A 155 2.07 -31.11 3.66
C PHE A 155 3.50 -31.29 4.18
N VAL A 156 3.72 -31.01 5.47
CA VAL A 156 5.03 -31.16 6.11
C VAL A 156 5.53 -32.61 6.00
N GLU A 157 4.67 -33.59 6.28
CA GLU A 157 5.00 -35.01 6.16
C GLU A 157 5.39 -35.40 4.73
N ARG A 158 4.60 -34.99 3.73
CA ARG A 158 4.92 -35.26 2.32
C ARG A 158 6.25 -34.64 1.91
N MET A 159 6.51 -33.41 2.32
CA MET A 159 7.77 -32.72 2.03
C MET A 159 8.96 -33.42 2.69
N ASN A 160 8.84 -33.83 3.96
CA ASN A 160 9.88 -34.62 4.62
C ASN A 160 10.14 -35.94 3.89
N GLY A 161 9.10 -36.65 3.47
CA GLY A 161 9.25 -37.89 2.70
C GLY A 161 9.98 -37.68 1.36
N ILE A 162 9.69 -36.58 0.65
CA ILE A 162 10.41 -36.22 -0.58
C ILE A 162 11.89 -35.93 -0.28
N ILE A 163 12.17 -35.17 0.79
CA ILE A 163 13.53 -34.82 1.20
C ILE A 163 14.32 -36.10 1.53
N ASP A 164 13.76 -36.98 2.37
CA ASP A 164 14.41 -38.24 2.75
C ASP A 164 14.68 -39.11 1.52
N HIS A 165 13.74 -39.21 0.58
CA HIS A 165 13.94 -39.96 -0.67
C HIS A 165 15.07 -39.38 -1.54
N ILE A 166 15.20 -38.06 -1.61
CA ILE A 166 16.30 -37.39 -2.33
C ILE A 166 17.64 -37.75 -1.69
N PHE A 167 17.74 -37.72 -0.36
CA PHE A 167 18.97 -38.05 0.35
C PHE A 167 19.31 -39.54 0.30
N GLU A 168 18.31 -40.42 0.29
CA GLU A 168 18.53 -41.85 0.08
C GLU A 168 19.16 -42.12 -1.29
N LYS A 169 18.65 -41.47 -2.33
CA LYS A 169 19.09 -41.73 -3.71
C LYS A 169 20.37 -40.99 -4.10
N TYR A 170 20.58 -39.78 -3.58
CA TYR A 170 21.64 -38.88 -4.03
C TYR A 170 22.56 -38.38 -2.92
N GLY A 171 22.40 -38.83 -1.67
CA GLY A 171 23.11 -38.27 -0.50
C GLY A 171 24.63 -38.34 -0.55
N THR A 172 25.22 -39.18 -1.41
CA THR A 172 26.67 -39.25 -1.65
C THR A 172 27.17 -38.26 -2.71
N SER A 173 26.26 -37.55 -3.36
CA SER A 173 26.59 -36.56 -4.39
C SER A 173 27.27 -35.35 -3.75
N ARG A 174 28.36 -34.90 -4.37
CA ARG A 174 29.09 -33.72 -3.90
C ARG A 174 28.18 -32.48 -3.89
N GLY A 175 28.10 -31.81 -2.75
CA GLY A 175 27.35 -30.57 -2.59
C GLY A 175 25.89 -30.74 -2.15
N LEU A 176 25.42 -31.98 -1.96
CA LEU A 176 24.11 -32.25 -1.39
C LEU A 176 24.25 -32.48 0.13
N ASP A 177 23.85 -31.49 0.92
CA ASP A 177 23.84 -31.54 2.38
C ASP A 177 22.49 -31.10 2.93
N ARG A 178 22.04 -31.64 4.07
CA ARG A 178 20.72 -31.30 4.64
C ARG A 178 20.59 -29.81 4.98
N SER A 179 21.69 -29.10 5.23
CA SER A 179 21.67 -27.66 5.54
C SER A 179 21.22 -26.78 4.37
N ILE A 180 21.31 -27.25 3.12
CA ILE A 180 20.86 -26.49 1.95
C ILE A 180 19.36 -26.67 1.68
N VAL A 181 18.74 -27.67 2.31
CA VAL A 181 17.34 -27.99 2.11
C VAL A 181 16.48 -27.14 3.04
N MET A 182 15.45 -26.54 2.46
CA MET A 182 14.50 -25.73 3.22
C MET A 182 13.72 -26.62 4.18
N ASP A 183 13.73 -26.24 5.46
CA ASP A 183 12.90 -26.88 6.50
C ASP A 183 11.42 -26.74 6.14
N PRO A 184 10.67 -27.84 5.96
CA PRO A 184 9.23 -27.79 5.66
C PRO A 184 8.40 -27.01 6.69
N GLN A 185 8.84 -26.95 7.96
CA GLN A 185 8.20 -26.16 9.01
C GLN A 185 8.36 -24.65 8.81
N ARG A 186 9.31 -24.22 7.98
CA ARG A 186 9.62 -22.82 7.69
C ARG A 186 9.18 -22.39 6.30
N MET A 187 8.55 -23.30 5.55
CA MET A 187 8.00 -23.00 4.24
C MET A 187 6.81 -22.05 4.33
N HIS A 188 6.82 -21.04 3.47
CA HIS A 188 5.72 -20.12 3.29
C HIS A 188 5.55 -19.82 1.80
N LEU A 189 4.33 -19.48 1.40
CA LEU A 189 4.00 -19.01 0.07
C LEU A 189 3.85 -17.49 0.11
N THR A 190 4.68 -16.78 -0.64
CA THR A 190 4.50 -15.34 -0.89
C THR A 190 3.41 -15.14 -1.93
N LEU A 191 2.34 -14.47 -1.55
CA LEU A 191 1.24 -14.16 -2.47
C LEU A 191 1.40 -12.79 -3.12
N LEU A 192 1.83 -11.79 -2.34
CA LEU A 192 1.88 -10.40 -2.78
C LEU A 192 3.06 -9.66 -2.15
N CYS A 193 3.54 -8.63 -2.86
CA CYS A 193 4.47 -7.63 -2.36
C CYS A 193 3.73 -6.30 -2.21
N ILE A 194 3.85 -5.66 -1.04
CA ILE A 194 3.07 -4.46 -0.69
C ILE A 194 4.01 -3.28 -0.42
N LYS A 195 3.53 -2.08 -0.74
CA LYS A 195 4.17 -0.80 -0.39
C LYS A 195 3.32 -0.14 0.70
N LEU A 196 3.84 -0.11 1.92
CA LEU A 196 3.22 0.65 3.01
C LEU A 196 3.74 2.09 3.01
N PHE A 197 2.85 3.07 3.23
CA PHE A 197 3.21 4.46 3.08
C PHE A 197 3.38 5.20 4.41
N SER A 198 2.72 4.75 5.47
CA SER A 198 2.84 5.21 6.86
C SER A 198 3.38 4.11 7.78
N SER A 199 3.97 4.51 8.91
CA SER A 199 4.25 3.60 10.03
C SER A 199 2.97 3.12 10.72
N ASP A 200 1.88 3.88 10.60
CA ASP A 200 0.55 3.45 11.09
C ASP A 200 -0.09 2.42 10.14
N ASP A 201 0.39 2.33 8.89
CA ASP A 201 -0.02 1.27 7.95
C ASP A 201 0.67 -0.06 8.30
N GLU A 202 1.72 -0.04 9.13
CA GLU A 202 2.34 -1.24 9.69
C GLU A 202 1.43 -1.82 10.79
N ILE A 203 0.33 -2.45 10.37
CA ILE A 203 -0.65 -3.18 11.22
C ILE A 203 0.06 -4.23 12.06
#